data_AF-A0A0P0SD53-F1
#
_entry.id   AF-A0A0P0SD53-F1
#
_cell.length_a   1.000
_cell.length_b   1.000
_cell.length_c   1.000
_cell.angle_alpha   90.00
_cell.angle_beta   90.00
_cell.angle_gamma   90.00
#
_symmetry.space_group_name_H-M   'P 1'
#
loop_
_entity.id
_entity.type
_entity.pdbx_description
1 polymer ?
#
loop_
_entity_poly.entity_id
_entity_poly.type
_entity_poly.pdbx_seq_one_letter_code
_entity_poly.pdbx_strand_id
1 'polypeptide(L)' 'MGTTTAWVLRTWAKFTLLFAIIVAGTWLYLGTASGWFWVVLAGAVVAEWYVVRQLAREWSWEARATWWWSA' A
#
# COMPACT_ATOMS: atom_id res chain seq x y z
N MET A 1 5.47 -0.29 20.13
CA MET A 1 6.31 -0.28 18.91
C MET A 1 6.21 -1.55 18.05
N GLY A 2 6.57 -2.73 18.54
CA GLY A 2 6.48 -3.98 17.75
C GLY A 2 5.05 -4.29 17.25
N THR A 3 4.04 -3.96 18.07
CA THR A 3 2.62 -4.05 17.73
C THR A 3 2.23 -3.13 16.56
N THR A 4 2.64 -1.86 16.58
CA THR A 4 2.40 -0.88 15.51
C THR A 4 3.09 -1.27 14.22
N THR A 5 4.38 -1.60 14.27
CA THR A 5 5.14 -2.02 13.09
C THR A 5 4.47 -3.24 12.43
N ALA A 6 4.09 -4.24 13.23
CA ALA A 6 3.39 -5.41 12.72
C ALA A 6 2.02 -5.07 12.11
N TRP A 7 1.27 -4.17 12.75
CA TRP A 7 -0.03 -3.69 12.24
C TRP A 7 0.12 -2.93 10.92
N VAL A 8 1.10 -2.02 10.82
CA VAL A 8 1.41 -1.26 9.61
C VAL A 8 1.75 -2.20 8.46
N LEU A 9 2.68 -3.14 8.68
CA LEU A 9 3.08 -4.11 7.66
C LEU A 9 1.93 -5.01 7.22
N ARG A 10 1.10 -5.48 8.16
CA ARG A 10 -0.07 -6.30 7.84
C ARG A 10 -1.10 -5.52 7.04
N THR A 11 -1.32 -4.25 7.38
CA THR A 11 -2.28 -3.39 6.67
C THR A 11 -1.78 -3.09 5.27
N TRP A 12 -0.50 -2.74 5.12
CA TRP A 12 0.15 -2.58 3.82
C TRP A 12 -0.05 -3.83 2.94
N ALA A 13 0.36 -5.01 3.44
CA ALA A 13 0.27 -6.26 2.68
C ALA A 13 -1.16 -6.57 2.19
N LYS A 14 -2.20 -6.27 2.99
CA LYS A 14 -3.60 -6.45 2.60
C LYS A 14 -3.98 -5.55 1.42
N PHE A 15 -3.60 -4.27 1.45
CA PHE A 15 -3.90 -3.34 0.37
C PHE A 15 -3.10 -3.66 -0.89
N THR A 16 -1.80 -3.97 -0.76
CA THR A 16 -0.98 -4.38 -1.90
C THR A 16 -1.56 -5.64 -2.57
N LEU A 17 -2.00 -6.62 -1.79
CA LEU A 17 -2.65 -7.82 -2.32
C LEU A 17 -3.97 -7.49 -3.03
N LEU A 18 -4.80 -6.61 -2.44
CA LEU A 18 -6.03 -6.15 -3.05
C LEU A 18 -5.77 -5.47 -4.40
N PHE A 19 -4.80 -4.55 -4.48
CA PHE A 19 -4.43 -3.89 -5.72
C PHE A 19 -3.88 -4.87 -6.75
N ALA A 20 -3.06 -5.85 -6.33
CA ALA A 20 -2.57 -6.90 -7.21
C ALA A 20 -3.72 -7.72 -7.82
N ILE A 21 -4.72 -8.10 -7.02
CA ILE A 21 -5.92 -8.82 -7.50
C ILE A 21 -6.71 -7.97 -8.49
N ILE A 22 -6.91 -6.68 -8.20
CA ILE A 22 -7.63 -5.77 -9.10
C ILE A 22 -6.90 -5.64 -10.44
N VAL A 23 -5.59 -5.40 -10.41
CA VAL A 23 -4.77 -5.26 -11.62
C VAL A 23 -4.76 -6.56 -12.42
N ALA A 24 -4.55 -7.70 -11.76
CA ALA A 24 -4.55 -9.02 -12.42
C ALA A 24 -5.92 -9.35 -13.02
N GLY A 25 -7.01 -9.13 -12.28
CA GLY A 25 -8.37 -9.34 -12.77
C GLY A 25 -8.70 -8.44 -13.95
N THR A 26 -8.30 -7.16 -13.89
CA THR A 26 -8.49 -6.21 -15.00
C THR A 26 -7.67 -6.62 -16.23
N TRP A 27 -6.44 -7.09 -16.03
CA TRP A 27 -5.60 -7.60 -17.11
C TRP A 27 -6.23 -8.81 -17.78
N LEU A 28 -6.73 -9.79 -17.00
CA LEU A 28 -7.40 -10.97 -17.53
C LEU A 28 -8.67 -10.63 -18.33
N TYR A 29 -9.38 -9.57 -17.94
CA TYR A 29 -10.62 -9.16 -18.60
C TYR A 29 -10.40 -8.27 -19.83
N LEU A 30 -9.49 -7.29 -19.76
CA LEU A 30 -9.30 -6.27 -20.81
C LEU A 30 -8.05 -6.48 -21.67
N GLY A 31 -7.05 -7.19 -21.15
CA GLY A 31 -5.72 -7.33 -21.77
C GLY A 31 -4.91 -6.01 -21.80
N THR A 32 -3.64 -6.12 -22.21
CA THR A 32 -2.72 -4.96 -22.33
C THR A 32 -3.02 -4.06 -23.53
N ALA A 33 -3.79 -4.54 -24.51
CA ALA A 33 -4.20 -3.76 -25.68
C ALA A 33 -5.25 -2.70 -25.35
N SER A 34 -5.96 -2.84 -24.22
CA SER A 34 -6.95 -1.87 -23.77
C SER A 34 -6.31 -0.72 -23.00
N GLY A 35 -6.56 0.52 -23.42
CA GLY A 35 -6.12 1.71 -22.68
C GLY A 35 -6.65 1.76 -21.25
N TRP A 36 -7.83 1.19 -20.99
CA TRP A 36 -8.43 1.12 -19.66
C TRP A 36 -7.62 0.28 -18.67
N PHE A 37 -6.93 -0.77 -19.14
CA PHE A 37 -6.02 -1.54 -18.28
C PHE A 37 -4.92 -0.64 -17.72
N TRP A 38 -4.33 0.21 -18.56
CA TRP A 38 -3.27 1.12 -18.14
C TRP A 38 -3.76 2.21 -17.18
N VAL A 39 -4.98 2.70 -17.36
CA VAL A 39 -5.63 3.62 -16.42
C VAL A 39 -5.79 2.97 -15.04
N VAL A 40 -6.28 1.73 -14.98
CA VAL A 40 -6.42 0.98 -13.72
C VAL A 40 -5.06 0.70 -13.07
N LEU A 41 -4.07 0.29 -13.85
CA LEU A 41 -2.71 0.05 -13.35
C LEU A 41 -2.10 1.33 -12.75
N ALA A 42 -2.19 2.45 -13.46
CA ALA A 42 -1.70 3.74 -12.96
C ALA A 42 -2.43 4.17 -11.68
N GLY A 43 -3.76 3.98 -11.64
CA GLY A 43 -4.56 4.24 -10.44
C GLY A 43 -4.12 3.38 -9.24
N ALA A 44 -3.86 2.10 -9.45
CA ALA A 44 -3.36 1.19 -8.43
C ALA A 44 -1.98 1.62 -7.89
N VAL A 45 -1.07 2.06 -8.76
CA VAL A 45 0.25 2.57 -8.36
C VAL A 45 0.12 3.84 -7.49
N VAL A 46 -0.73 4.79 -7.89
CA VAL A 46 -0.96 6.01 -7.11
C VAL A 46 -1.60 5.70 -5.76
N ALA A 47 -2.56 4.77 -5.73
CA ALA A 47 -3.21 4.32 -4.50
C ALA A 47 -2.20 3.64 -3.56
N GLU A 48 -1.35 2.73 -4.06
CA GLU A 48 -0.30 2.08 -3.28
C GLU A 48 0.68 3.11 -2.69
N TRP A 49 1.14 4.07 -3.50
CA TRP A 49 1.98 5.17 -3.01
C TRP A 49 1.32 5.95 -1.88
N TYR A 50 0.03 6.28 -2.02
CA TYR A 50 -0.71 6.99 -0.99
C TYR A 50 -0.86 6.17 0.29
N VAL A 51 -1.18 4.88 0.20
CA VAL A 51 -1.27 3.96 1.34
C VAL A 51 0.05 3.89 2.09
N VAL A 52 1.16 3.67 1.39
CA VAL A 52 2.51 3.64 1.98
C VAL A 52 2.81 4.96 2.69
N ARG A 53 2.49 6.09 2.05
CA ARG A 53 2.70 7.42 2.65
C ARG A 53 1.92 7.58 3.95
N GLN A 54 0.66 7.18 4.02
CA GLN A 54 -0.13 7.31 5.26
C GLN A 54 0.36 6.38 6.36
N LEU A 55 0.66 5.13 6.01
CA LEU A 55 1.20 4.15 6.96
C LEU A 55 2.56 4.56 7.52
N ALA A 56 3.43 5.13 6.69
CA ALA A 56 4.71 5.68 7.14
C ALA A 56 4.53 6.87 8.08
N ARG A 57 3.54 7.73 7.84
CA ARG A 57 3.23 8.86 8.74
C ARG A 57 2.78 8.36 10.10
N GLU A 58 1.84 7.42 10.13
CA GLU A 58 1.33 6.83 11.38
C GLU A 58 2.45 6.15 12.16
N TRP A 59 3.23 5.32 11.48
CA TRP A 59 4.38 4.65 12.06
C TRP A 59 5.39 5.63 12.64
N SER A 60 5.73 6.68 11.88
CA SER A 60 6.71 7.68 12.32
C SER A 60 6.24 8.48 13.52
N TRP A 61 4.93 8.72 13.64
CA TRP A 61 4.35 9.42 14.78
C TRP A 61 4.55 8.62 16.06
N GLU A 62 4.25 7.32 16.02
CA GLU A 62 4.42 6.46 17.19
C GLU A 62 5.89 6.14 17.48
N ALA A 63 6.72 6.03 16.43
CA ALA A 63 8.17 5.87 16.55
C ALA A 63 8.81 7.04 17.32
N ARG A 64 8.42 8.27 17.02
CA ARG A 64 8.99 9.46 17.71
C ARG A 64 8.81 9.44 19.22
N ALA A 65 7.75 8.81 19.73
CA ALA A 65 7.45 8.78 21.15
C ALA A 65 7.97 7.54 21.88
N THR A 66 8.24 6.44 21.18
CA THR A 66 8.42 5.12 21.81
C THR A 66 9.66 4.35 21.33
N TRP A 67 10.51 4.95 20.49
CA TRP A 67 11.68 4.30 19.93
C TRP A 67 12.92 4.41 20.82
N TRP A 68 13.94 3.61 20.53
CA TRP A 68 15.16 3.52 21.34
C TRP A 68 15.98 4.81 21.40
N TRP A 69 15.87 5.68 20.39
CA TRP A 69 16.54 7.00 20.37
C TRP A 69 15.71 8.11 21.04
N SER A 70 14.48 7.80 21.47
CA SER A 70 13.56 8.71 22.15
C SER A 70 13.51 8.46 23.67
N ALA A 71 14.33 7.54 24.17
CA ALA A 71 14.56 7.28 25.59
C ALA A 71 15.74 8.09 26.12
#